data_AF-R5PNW7-F1
#
_entry.id   AF-R5PNW7-F1
#
_cell.length_a   1.000
_cell.length_b   1.000
_cell.length_c   1.000
_cell.angle_alpha   90.00
_cell.angle_beta   90.00
_cell.angle_gamma   90.00
#
_symmetry.space_group_name_H-M   'P 1'
#
loop_
_entity.id
_entity.type
_entity.pdbx_description
1 polymer ?
#
loop_
_entity_poly.entity_id
_entity_poly.type
_entity_poly.pdbx_seq_one_letter_code
_entity_poly.pdbx_strand_id
1 'polypeptide(L)'
;MDQFQQQQQQEQQRQQTAATQSYDNNTPNYICPHCGAAVDFHMELCPHCHHPLHPDICTYCGAEMEPEDQFCCECGGPRKGITCPICGTLNFRSFCSHCNTPLDDLARAEVEKAQRDPVYQKAVSLAEQMAELEEQIMAAEREARMPDDSDDFDIEEEEDVEELDFETVMELSEEDKKLMEQYHQLLGTTPTPINNTPTPTPKPQQQVQQKKKVDKKARVGGADLAAMKAEYQRQMQEMQSLLNAMQPDANTTPQMQRNFCCAHKVVVTTQRLVRRPTTWICNYCGCEHNQPSECTRPELGGVWKYNSYTETVRTIETR
;
A
#
# COMPACT_ATOMS: atom_id res chain seq x y z
N MET A 1 -34.34 -2.29 -35.45
CA MET A 1 -33.44 -2.38 -34.28
C MET A 1 -32.19 -1.52 -34.48
N ASP A 2 -31.64 -1.42 -35.70
CA ASP A 2 -30.42 -0.62 -35.97
C ASP A 2 -30.52 0.89 -35.75
N GLN A 3 -31.62 1.55 -36.14
CA GLN A 3 -31.71 3.02 -36.05
C GLN A 3 -31.70 3.54 -34.61
N PHE A 4 -32.27 2.79 -33.66
CA PHE A 4 -32.31 3.20 -32.25
C PHE A 4 -30.94 3.08 -31.57
N GLN A 5 -30.17 2.04 -31.92
CA GLN A 5 -28.78 1.91 -31.45
C GLN A 5 -27.86 2.98 -32.04
N GLN A 6 -28.05 3.34 -33.32
CA GLN A 6 -27.30 4.43 -33.95
C GLN A 6 -27.56 5.80 -33.28
N GLN A 7 -28.82 6.05 -32.90
CA GLN A 7 -29.21 7.30 -32.24
C GLN A 7 -28.60 7.41 -30.83
N GLN A 8 -28.61 6.31 -30.06
CA GLN A 8 -27.96 6.26 -28.75
C GLN A 8 -26.44 6.41 -28.82
N GLN A 9 -25.78 5.81 -29.83
CA GLN A 9 -24.34 6.00 -30.03
C GLN A 9 -24.00 7.45 -30.39
N GLN A 10 -24.80 8.11 -31.23
CA GLN A 10 -24.61 9.53 -31.54
C GLN A 10 -24.82 10.42 -30.31
N GLU A 11 -25.79 10.10 -29.45
CA GLU A 11 -25.99 10.84 -28.20
C GLU A 11 -24.86 10.65 -27.20
N GLN A 12 -24.36 9.42 -27.05
CA GLN A 12 -23.18 9.16 -26.22
C GLN A 12 -21.95 9.89 -26.78
N GLN A 13 -21.74 9.89 -28.10
CA GLN A 13 -20.65 10.64 -28.72
C GLN A 13 -20.81 12.15 -28.53
N ARG A 14 -22.02 12.71 -28.66
CA ARG A 14 -22.28 14.14 -28.37
C ARG A 14 -22.06 14.49 -26.90
N GLN A 15 -22.45 13.61 -25.97
CA GLN A 15 -22.21 13.82 -24.55
C GLN A 15 -20.71 13.72 -24.23
N GLN A 16 -19.99 12.78 -24.85
CA GLN A 16 -18.54 12.66 -24.72
C GLN A 16 -17.79 13.85 -25.33
N THR A 17 -18.21 14.37 -26.48
CA THR A 17 -17.60 15.56 -27.10
C THR A 17 -17.95 16.87 -26.38
N ALA A 18 -19.17 16.99 -25.83
CA ALA A 18 -19.55 18.11 -24.98
C ALA A 18 -18.79 18.10 -23.65
N ALA A 19 -18.55 16.91 -23.10
CA ALA A 19 -17.69 16.74 -21.94
C ALA A 19 -16.27 17.18 -22.28
N THR A 20 -15.62 16.65 -23.33
CA THR A 20 -14.25 17.04 -23.72
C THR A 20 -14.08 18.50 -24.13
N GLN A 21 -15.09 19.15 -24.72
CA GLN A 21 -15.04 20.57 -25.06
C GLN A 21 -15.11 21.51 -23.84
N SER A 22 -15.48 21.02 -22.66
CA SER A 22 -15.55 21.84 -21.43
C SER A 22 -14.19 22.01 -20.72
N TYR A 23 -13.13 21.35 -21.18
CA TYR A 23 -11.81 21.36 -20.52
C TYR A 23 -10.70 22.08 -21.31
N ASP A 24 -10.93 22.42 -22.59
CA ASP A 24 -9.88 22.87 -23.52
C ASP A 24 -9.95 24.35 -23.94
N ASN A 25 -10.77 25.17 -23.27
CA ASN A 25 -10.82 26.62 -23.55
C ASN A 25 -10.01 27.44 -22.55
N ASN A 26 -8.78 27.03 -22.27
CA ASN A 26 -7.83 27.82 -21.51
C ASN A 26 -6.63 28.19 -22.38
N THR A 27 -6.81 29.18 -23.24
CA THR A 27 -5.67 29.81 -23.90
C THR A 27 -4.79 30.42 -22.82
N PRO A 28 -3.55 29.94 -22.62
CA PRO A 28 -2.69 30.44 -21.55
C PRO A 28 -2.38 31.92 -21.79
N ASN A 29 -2.94 32.78 -20.94
CA ASN A 29 -2.86 34.24 -21.08
C ASN A 29 -1.80 34.87 -20.14
N TYR A 30 -0.97 34.06 -19.51
CA TYR A 30 0.05 34.54 -18.57
C TYR A 30 1.36 33.78 -18.74
N ILE A 31 2.48 34.47 -18.53
CA ILE A 31 3.82 33.88 -18.60
C ILE A 31 4.39 33.88 -17.20
N CYS A 32 4.83 32.72 -16.72
CA CYS A 32 5.41 32.58 -15.40
C CYS A 32 6.68 33.45 -15.29
N PRO A 33 6.76 34.38 -14.32
CA PRO A 33 7.92 35.26 -14.16
C PRO A 33 9.20 34.52 -13.76
N HIS A 34 9.08 33.30 -13.23
CA HIS A 34 10.21 32.51 -12.75
C HIS A 34 10.78 31.54 -13.81
N CYS A 35 9.93 30.90 -14.62
CA CYS A 35 10.39 29.90 -15.61
C CYS A 35 10.06 30.22 -17.06
N GLY A 36 9.27 31.27 -17.34
CA GLY A 36 8.87 31.66 -18.68
C GLY A 36 7.85 30.74 -19.35
N ALA A 37 7.33 29.73 -18.66
CA ALA A 37 6.28 28.86 -19.19
C ALA A 37 4.93 29.60 -19.30
N ALA A 38 4.18 29.28 -20.34
CA ALA A 38 2.81 29.75 -20.52
C ALA A 38 1.88 29.04 -19.52
N VAL A 39 1.14 29.82 -18.74
CA VAL A 39 0.27 29.35 -17.67
C VAL A 39 -1.05 30.12 -17.69
N ASP A 40 -2.07 29.57 -17.03
CA ASP A 40 -3.29 30.32 -16.73
C ASP A 40 -3.03 31.29 -15.57
N PHE A 41 -3.53 32.51 -15.72
CA PHE A 41 -3.51 33.55 -14.69
C PHE A 41 -4.26 33.14 -13.42
N HIS A 42 -5.32 32.34 -13.53
CA HIS A 42 -6.13 31.93 -12.37
C HIS A 42 -5.43 30.90 -11.47
N MET A 43 -4.29 30.34 -11.90
CA MET A 43 -3.51 29.41 -11.07
C MET A 43 -2.72 30.15 -9.98
N GLU A 44 -2.63 29.54 -8.80
CA GLU A 44 -1.83 30.07 -7.69
C GLU A 44 -0.33 29.79 -7.87
N LEU A 45 0.00 28.58 -8.37
CA LEU A 45 1.36 28.08 -8.52
C LEU A 45 1.59 27.68 -9.98
N CYS A 46 2.80 27.92 -10.48
CA CYS A 46 3.19 27.47 -11.80
C CYS A 46 3.24 25.92 -11.85
N PRO A 47 2.57 25.25 -12.81
CA PRO A 47 2.65 23.80 -12.95
C PRO A 47 4.04 23.29 -13.36
N HIS A 48 4.90 24.15 -13.90
CA HIS A 48 6.25 23.78 -14.33
C HIS A 48 7.30 23.98 -13.22
N CYS A 49 7.34 25.15 -12.58
CA CYS A 49 8.37 25.46 -11.58
C CYS A 49 7.85 25.53 -10.13
N HIS A 50 6.55 25.32 -9.90
CA HIS A 50 5.88 25.34 -8.60
C HIS A 50 6.03 26.63 -7.80
N HIS A 51 6.56 27.70 -8.39
CA HIS A 51 6.64 29.01 -7.76
C HIS A 51 5.28 29.72 -7.81
N PRO A 52 4.99 30.59 -6.81
CA PRO A 52 3.82 31.44 -6.82
C PRO A 52 3.77 32.32 -8.06
N LEU A 53 2.59 32.39 -8.71
CA LEU A 53 2.36 33.26 -9.85
C LEU A 53 1.99 34.69 -9.43
N HIS A 54 1.29 34.81 -8.30
CA HIS A 54 0.83 36.10 -7.75
C HIS A 54 1.69 36.50 -6.56
N PRO A 55 2.62 37.46 -6.70
CA PRO A 55 3.43 37.94 -5.59
C PRO A 55 2.61 38.78 -4.60
N ASP A 56 1.49 39.36 -5.02
CA ASP A 56 0.72 40.28 -4.19
C ASP A 56 -0.23 39.57 -3.20
N ILE A 57 -0.28 38.24 -3.25
CA ILE A 57 -1.17 37.42 -2.42
C ILE A 57 -0.37 36.37 -1.67
N CYS A 58 -0.65 36.20 -0.39
CA CYS A 58 -0.08 35.16 0.44
C CYS A 58 -0.58 33.76 0.03
N THR A 59 0.32 32.85 -0.31
CA THR A 59 -0.03 31.47 -0.70
C THR A 59 -0.50 30.57 0.46
N TYR A 60 -0.37 31.06 1.70
CA TYR A 60 -0.75 30.34 2.93
C TYR A 60 -2.15 30.74 3.44
N CYS A 61 -2.42 32.05 3.59
CA CYS A 61 -3.69 32.55 4.11
C CYS A 61 -4.57 33.30 3.08
N GLY A 62 -3.99 33.75 1.96
CA GLY A 62 -4.71 34.55 0.96
C GLY A 62 -4.75 36.06 1.21
N ALA A 63 -4.07 36.55 2.25
CA ALA A 63 -3.96 37.98 2.52
C ALA A 63 -3.17 38.72 1.44
N GLU A 64 -3.49 39.99 1.22
CA GLU A 64 -2.70 40.89 0.39
C GLU A 64 -1.31 41.11 1.01
N MET A 65 -0.26 41.13 0.18
CA MET A 65 1.12 41.34 0.59
C MET A 65 1.82 42.31 -0.37
N GLU A 66 2.70 43.15 0.17
CA GLU A 66 3.54 44.00 -0.67
C GLU A 66 4.65 43.18 -1.35
N PRO A 67 5.11 43.56 -2.56
CA PRO A 67 6.13 42.81 -3.31
C PRO A 67 7.46 42.67 -2.54
N GLU A 68 7.81 43.65 -1.71
CA GLU A 68 9.04 43.69 -0.93
C GLU A 68 8.98 42.88 0.37
N ASP A 69 7.78 42.48 0.81
CA ASP A 69 7.60 41.78 2.08
C ASP A 69 8.18 40.36 2.03
N GLN A 70 9.04 40.03 2.99
CA GLN A 70 9.63 38.69 3.12
C GLN A 70 8.68 37.69 3.81
N PHE A 71 7.79 38.20 4.66
CA PHE A 71 6.83 37.43 5.45
C PHE A 71 5.46 38.09 5.36
N CYS A 72 4.40 37.29 5.39
CA CYS A 72 3.04 37.80 5.48
C CYS A 72 2.79 38.47 6.84
N CYS A 73 2.26 39.69 6.83
CA CYS A 73 1.89 40.42 8.04
C CYS A 73 0.74 39.77 8.83
N GLU A 74 -0.12 38.99 8.17
CA GLU A 74 -1.25 38.32 8.83
C GLU A 74 -0.89 36.96 9.40
N CYS A 75 -0.28 36.08 8.60
CA CYS A 75 -0.02 34.69 9.00
C CYS A 75 1.43 34.38 9.35
N GLY A 76 2.37 35.31 9.13
CA GLY A 76 3.80 35.07 9.32
C GLY A 76 4.44 34.12 8.30
N GLY A 77 3.69 33.67 7.29
CA GLY A 77 4.17 32.74 6.27
C GLY A 77 5.32 33.33 5.44
N PRO A 78 6.44 32.61 5.22
CA PRO A 78 7.57 33.11 4.46
C PRO A 78 7.33 33.04 2.95
N ARG A 79 7.66 34.12 2.23
CA ARG A 79 7.53 34.21 0.77
C ARG A 79 8.38 33.19 0.01
N LYS A 80 9.54 32.82 0.56
CA LYS A 80 10.47 31.87 -0.05
C LYS A 80 10.02 30.40 0.01
N GLY A 81 8.90 30.10 0.67
CA GLY A 81 8.47 28.73 0.91
C GLY A 81 9.06 28.14 2.19
N ILE A 82 8.51 27.00 2.62
CA ILE A 82 8.93 26.22 3.78
C ILE A 82 9.43 24.85 3.29
N THR A 83 10.63 24.46 3.72
CA THR A 83 11.14 23.12 3.45
C THR A 83 10.58 22.14 4.47
N CYS A 84 9.99 21.04 3.98
CA CYS A 84 9.42 20.02 4.86
C CYS A 84 10.52 19.35 5.71
N PRO A 85 10.36 19.26 7.04
CA PRO A 85 11.35 18.62 7.91
C PRO A 85 11.42 17.10 7.76
N ILE A 86 10.39 16.47 7.17
CA ILE A 86 10.31 15.02 7.02
C ILE A 86 10.89 14.54 5.69
N CYS A 87 10.47 15.15 4.57
CA CYS A 87 10.87 14.71 3.23
C CYS A 87 11.81 15.68 2.50
N GLY A 88 12.11 16.86 3.06
CA GLY A 88 13.01 17.84 2.44
C GLY A 88 12.44 18.60 1.23
N THR A 89 11.18 18.38 0.87
CA THR A 89 10.54 19.07 -0.26
C THR A 89 10.28 20.54 0.07
N LEU A 90 10.60 21.46 -0.85
CA LEU A 90 10.23 22.88 -0.74
C LEU A 90 8.75 23.06 -1.07
N ASN A 91 7.99 23.70 -0.19
CA ASN A 91 6.56 23.90 -0.34
C ASN A 91 6.20 25.39 -0.18
N PHE A 92 5.30 25.87 -1.03
CA PHE A 92 4.70 27.21 -0.91
C PHE A 92 3.28 27.15 -0.31
N ARG A 93 2.90 25.99 0.23
CA ARG A 93 1.59 25.72 0.83
C ARG A 93 1.77 25.32 2.28
N SER A 94 0.71 25.46 3.06
CA SER A 94 0.67 25.12 4.50
C SER A 94 0.88 23.63 4.78
N PHE A 95 0.61 22.76 3.80
CA PHE A 95 0.85 21.31 3.88
C PHE A 95 1.88 20.87 2.84
N CYS A 96 2.69 19.88 3.21
CA CYS A 96 3.65 19.28 2.29
C CYS A 96 2.94 18.52 1.15
N SER A 97 3.34 18.78 -0.10
CA SER A 97 2.81 18.10 -1.29
C SER A 97 3.10 16.60 -1.32
N HIS A 98 4.22 16.16 -0.74
CA HIS A 98 4.65 14.75 -0.77
C HIS A 98 4.12 13.94 0.42
N CYS A 99 4.24 14.47 1.64
CA CYS A 99 3.90 13.72 2.86
C CYS A 99 2.70 14.27 3.64
N ASN A 100 2.04 15.32 3.15
CA ASN A 100 0.90 16.00 3.81
C ASN A 100 1.19 16.46 5.26
N THR A 101 2.46 16.64 5.62
CA THR A 101 2.85 17.16 6.94
C THR A 101 2.48 18.64 7.04
N PRO A 102 1.85 19.09 8.14
CA PRO A 102 1.58 20.50 8.38
C PRO A 102 2.90 21.26 8.62
N LEU A 103 3.13 22.34 7.88
CA LEU A 103 4.40 23.06 7.87
C LEU A 103 4.36 24.38 8.64
N ASP A 104 3.22 25.06 8.64
CA ASP A 104 3.00 26.34 9.31
C ASP A 104 2.04 26.20 10.50
N ASP A 105 1.88 27.29 11.25
CA ASP A 105 1.05 27.33 12.46
C ASP A 105 -0.43 27.21 12.11
N LEU A 106 -0.83 27.76 10.95
CA LEU A 106 -2.19 27.63 10.41
C LEU A 106 -2.54 26.17 10.13
N ALA A 107 -1.69 25.41 9.43
CA ALA A 107 -1.95 24.00 9.16
C ALA A 107 -2.06 23.18 10.44
N ARG A 108 -1.20 23.44 11.44
CA ARG A 108 -1.26 22.72 12.73
C ARG A 108 -2.58 23.01 13.45
N ALA A 109 -3.01 24.28 13.48
CA ALA A 109 -4.29 24.66 14.06
C ALA A 109 -5.48 24.01 13.34
N GLU A 110 -5.45 23.90 12.00
CA GLU A 110 -6.49 23.22 11.23
C GLU A 110 -6.52 21.71 11.49
N VAL A 111 -5.37 21.06 11.63
CA VAL A 111 -5.29 19.63 12.00
C VAL A 111 -5.87 19.41 13.41
N GLU A 112 -5.56 20.28 14.36
CA GLU A 112 -6.14 20.21 15.72
C GLU A 112 -7.66 20.46 15.74
N LYS A 113 -8.19 21.26 14.81
CA LYS A 113 -9.63 21.43 14.64
C LYS A 113 -10.25 20.17 14.05
N ALA A 114 -9.66 19.61 13.00
CA ALA A 114 -10.12 18.37 12.37
C ALA A 114 -10.17 17.21 13.38
N GLN A 115 -9.13 17.06 14.20
CA GLN A 115 -9.08 16.03 15.25
C GLN A 115 -10.19 16.16 16.30
N ARG A 116 -10.72 17.38 16.52
CA ARG A 116 -11.82 17.65 17.46
C ARG A 116 -13.19 17.47 16.82
N ASP A 117 -13.28 17.39 15.49
CA ASP A 117 -14.55 17.21 14.79
C ASP A 117 -15.08 15.77 14.99
N PRO A 118 -16.29 15.59 15.55
CA PRO A 118 -16.88 14.26 15.71
C PRO A 118 -17.15 13.55 14.38
N VAL A 119 -17.37 14.26 13.27
CA VAL A 119 -17.57 13.66 11.94
C VAL A 119 -16.25 13.08 11.44
N TYR A 120 -15.15 13.81 11.61
CA TYR A 120 -13.82 13.33 11.26
C TYR A 120 -13.40 12.13 12.11
N GLN A 121 -13.65 12.18 13.43
CA GLN A 121 -13.38 11.04 14.33
C GLN A 121 -14.15 9.78 13.93
N LYS A 122 -15.43 9.93 13.53
CA LYS A 122 -16.22 8.81 13.01
C LYS A 122 -15.62 8.25 11.73
N ALA A 123 -15.24 9.11 10.79
CA ALA A 123 -14.58 8.69 9.55
C ALA A 123 -13.29 7.91 9.85
N VAL A 124 -12.41 8.41 10.73
CA VAL A 124 -11.19 7.68 11.13
C VAL A 124 -11.52 6.32 11.76
N SER A 125 -12.49 6.26 12.68
CA SER A 125 -12.89 4.98 13.30
C SER A 125 -13.48 3.98 12.30
N LEU A 126 -14.16 4.47 11.27
CA LEU A 126 -14.72 3.65 10.20
C LEU A 126 -13.61 3.11 9.30
N ALA A 127 -12.55 3.89 9.06
CA ALA A 127 -11.39 3.44 8.27
C ALA A 127 -10.64 2.30 8.96
N GLU A 128 -10.52 2.37 10.29
CA GLU A 128 -9.94 1.30 11.11
C GLU A 128 -10.78 0.03 11.05
N GLN A 129 -12.12 0.15 11.18
CA GLN A 129 -13.04 -0.98 11.05
C GLN A 129 -12.99 -1.62 9.66
N MET A 130 -12.92 -0.81 8.61
CA MET A 130 -12.76 -1.28 7.23
C MET A 130 -11.46 -2.05 7.05
N ALA A 131 -10.34 -1.58 7.61
CA ALA A 131 -9.05 -2.26 7.55
C ALA A 131 -9.06 -3.62 8.28
N GLU A 132 -9.75 -3.71 9.42
CA GLU A 132 -9.93 -4.96 10.14
C GLU A 132 -10.81 -5.95 9.35
N LEU A 133 -11.91 -5.47 8.76
CA LEU A 133 -12.79 -6.29 7.93
C LEU A 133 -12.09 -6.80 6.67
N GLU A 134 -11.22 -5.99 6.06
CA GLU A 134 -10.40 -6.42 4.93
C GLU A 134 -9.39 -7.53 5.32
N GLU A 135 -8.77 -7.43 6.51
CA GLU A 135 -7.91 -8.50 7.04
C GLU A 135 -8.71 -9.81 7.21
N GLN A 136 -9.95 -9.73 7.69
CA GLN A 136 -10.84 -10.89 7.82
C GLN A 136 -11.22 -11.47 6.47
N ILE A 137 -11.58 -10.63 5.49
CA ILE A 137 -11.90 -11.04 4.11
C ILE A 137 -10.70 -11.77 3.50
N MET A 138 -9.49 -11.22 3.59
CA MET A 138 -8.29 -11.87 3.07
C MET A 138 -7.97 -13.19 3.77
N ALA A 139 -8.18 -13.28 5.09
CA ALA A 139 -7.98 -14.51 5.84
C ALA A 139 -8.95 -15.60 5.38
N ALA A 140 -10.24 -15.25 5.21
CA ALA A 140 -11.26 -16.15 4.71
C ALA A 140 -11.02 -16.57 3.25
N GLU A 141 -10.57 -15.66 2.39
CA GLU A 141 -10.16 -15.99 1.01
C GLU A 141 -8.96 -16.93 0.96
N ARG A 142 -8.00 -16.76 1.88
CA ARG A 142 -6.86 -17.69 2.01
C ARG A 142 -7.34 -19.08 2.44
N GLU A 143 -8.24 -19.16 3.41
CA GLU A 143 -8.80 -20.43 3.88
C GLU A 143 -9.60 -21.13 2.79
N ALA A 144 -10.42 -20.39 2.04
CA ALA A 144 -11.17 -20.93 0.90
C ALA A 144 -10.28 -21.39 -0.26
N ARG A 145 -9.04 -20.90 -0.35
CA ARG A 145 -8.08 -21.26 -1.40
C ARG A 145 -7.20 -22.45 -1.03
N MET A 146 -7.02 -22.76 0.26
CA MET A 146 -6.37 -24.01 0.66
C MET A 146 -7.24 -25.16 0.14
N PRO A 147 -6.77 -25.97 -0.83
CA PRO A 147 -7.51 -27.15 -1.26
C PRO A 147 -7.71 -28.07 -0.06
N ASP A 148 -8.84 -28.76 0.00
CA ASP A 148 -9.02 -29.88 0.91
C ASP A 148 -7.90 -30.89 0.58
N ASP A 149 -6.93 -31.10 1.49
CA ASP A 149 -6.03 -32.27 1.45
C ASP A 149 -6.83 -33.57 1.75
N SER A 150 -8.08 -33.64 1.31
CA SER A 150 -8.99 -34.78 1.40
C SER A 150 -9.61 -35.14 0.04
N ASP A 151 -9.20 -34.51 -1.06
CA ASP A 151 -9.43 -35.10 -2.39
C ASP A 151 -8.45 -36.27 -2.55
N ASP A 152 -8.93 -37.40 -2.05
CA ASP A 152 -8.74 -38.74 -2.59
C ASP A 152 -8.15 -38.71 -4.00
N PHE A 153 -6.86 -39.02 -4.10
CA PHE A 153 -6.30 -39.43 -5.36
C PHE A 153 -6.81 -40.85 -5.59
N ASP A 154 -7.97 -40.96 -6.25
CA ASP A 154 -8.47 -42.19 -6.86
C ASP A 154 -7.38 -42.72 -7.82
N ILE A 155 -6.48 -43.54 -7.27
CA ILE A 155 -5.70 -44.49 -8.07
C ILE A 155 -6.68 -45.60 -8.39
N GLU A 156 -7.20 -45.56 -9.62
CA GLU A 156 -7.87 -46.72 -10.22
C GLU A 156 -6.97 -47.95 -10.05
N GLU A 157 -7.53 -48.99 -9.43
CA GLU A 157 -6.94 -50.33 -9.31
C GLU A 157 -6.32 -50.77 -10.64
N GLU A 158 -5.01 -50.99 -10.68
CA GLU A 158 -4.42 -52.00 -11.56
C GLU A 158 -3.04 -52.47 -11.06
N GLU A 159 -3.02 -53.75 -10.69
CA GLU A 159 -1.94 -54.74 -10.68
C GLU A 159 -0.99 -54.84 -9.47
N ASP A 160 -0.98 -56.05 -8.91
CA ASP A 160 -0.12 -56.59 -7.87
C ASP A 160 1.35 -56.17 -8.03
N VAL A 161 1.84 -55.29 -7.15
CA VAL A 161 3.26 -55.06 -6.95
C VAL A 161 3.63 -55.64 -5.60
N GLU A 162 4.37 -56.75 -5.62
CA GLU A 162 4.91 -57.41 -4.44
C GLU A 162 5.65 -56.39 -3.56
N GLU A 163 5.30 -56.40 -2.28
CA GLU A 163 5.84 -55.58 -1.19
C GLU A 163 7.35 -55.85 -1.04
N LEU A 164 8.17 -55.08 -1.76
CA LEU A 164 9.62 -55.04 -1.54
C LEU A 164 9.91 -54.09 -0.38
N ASP A 165 10.39 -54.65 0.73
CA ASP A 165 10.79 -53.88 1.90
C ASP A 165 11.87 -52.84 1.54
N PHE A 166 11.71 -51.65 2.09
CA PHE A 166 12.64 -50.53 1.96
C PHE A 166 13.83 -50.65 2.93
N GLU A 167 13.83 -51.66 3.81
CA GLU A 167 14.82 -51.85 4.87
C GLU A 167 16.13 -52.45 4.32
N THR A 168 16.09 -53.13 3.18
CA THR A 168 17.23 -53.88 2.62
C THR A 168 18.21 -53.04 1.76
N VAL A 169 17.92 -51.76 1.47
CA VAL A 169 18.74 -50.95 0.52
C VAL A 169 19.84 -50.11 1.20
N MET A 170 20.02 -50.17 2.53
CA MET A 170 21.06 -49.37 3.20
C MET A 170 21.81 -50.06 4.34
N GLU A 171 22.11 -51.36 4.21
CA GLU A 171 23.13 -51.97 5.07
C GLU A 171 24.53 -51.50 4.64
N LEU A 172 25.17 -50.68 5.47
CA LEU A 172 26.59 -50.33 5.31
C LEU A 172 27.44 -51.60 5.26
N SER A 173 28.41 -51.64 4.33
CA SER A 173 29.35 -52.75 4.20
C SER A 173 30.10 -52.97 5.52
N GLU A 174 30.55 -54.20 5.77
CA GLU A 174 31.34 -54.51 6.98
C GLU A 174 32.62 -53.67 7.09
N GLU A 175 33.14 -53.23 5.94
CA GLU A 175 34.30 -52.35 5.81
C GLU A 175 33.98 -50.94 6.36
N ASP A 176 32.82 -50.39 5.99
CA ASP A 176 32.37 -49.07 6.44
C ASP A 176 32.02 -49.06 7.94
N LYS A 177 31.40 -50.14 8.43
CA LYS A 177 31.11 -50.31 9.87
C LYS A 177 32.41 -50.32 10.68
N LYS A 178 33.43 -51.06 10.21
CA LYS A 178 34.74 -51.15 10.86
C LYS A 178 35.52 -49.83 10.81
N LEU A 179 35.40 -49.08 9.72
CA LEU A 179 35.99 -47.75 9.58
C LEU A 179 35.37 -46.75 10.56
N MET A 180 34.05 -46.81 10.75
CA MET A 180 33.33 -45.94 11.68
C MET A 180 33.70 -46.25 13.14
N GLU A 181 33.88 -47.53 13.46
CA GLU A 181 34.32 -47.98 14.80
C GLU A 181 35.77 -47.60 15.10
N GLN A 182 36.66 -47.63 14.10
CA GLN A 182 38.01 -47.07 14.21
C GLN A 182 38.01 -45.57 14.51
N TYR A 183 37.16 -44.79 13.84
CA TYR A 183 37.00 -43.36 14.11
C TYR A 183 36.53 -43.12 15.54
N HIS A 184 35.58 -43.92 16.03
CA HIS A 184 35.07 -43.81 17.38
C HIS A 184 36.13 -44.16 18.44
N GLN A 185 36.98 -45.14 18.18
CA GLN A 185 38.14 -45.46 19.04
C GLN A 185 39.21 -44.35 19.04
N LEU A 186 39.46 -43.73 17.89
CA LEU A 186 40.46 -42.66 17.76
C LEU A 186 40.03 -41.34 18.41
N LEU A 187 38.73 -41.03 18.38
CA LEU A 187 38.16 -39.78 18.92
C LEU A 187 37.62 -39.93 20.36
N GLY A 188 37.39 -41.16 20.82
CA GLY A 188 36.83 -41.46 22.15
C GLY A 188 37.80 -41.32 23.33
N THR A 189 39.05 -40.89 23.11
CA THR A 189 40.05 -40.75 24.18
C THR A 189 40.68 -39.36 24.25
N THR A 190 39.90 -38.35 24.63
CA THR A 190 40.43 -37.19 25.37
C THR A 190 39.44 -36.68 26.42
N PRO A 191 39.83 -36.64 27.71
CA PRO A 191 39.17 -35.79 28.69
C PRO A 191 40.12 -34.65 29.07
N THR A 192 39.76 -33.41 28.76
CA THR A 192 40.20 -32.25 29.56
C THR A 192 39.05 -31.26 29.75
N PRO A 193 38.85 -30.75 30.98
CA PRO A 193 37.87 -29.73 31.28
C PRO A 193 38.49 -28.35 31.01
N ILE A 194 37.78 -27.48 30.30
CA ILE A 194 38.14 -26.06 30.26
C ILE A 194 36.91 -25.22 30.57
N ASN A 195 37.15 -24.36 31.54
CA ASN A 195 36.28 -23.46 32.27
C ASN A 195 36.03 -22.16 31.47
N ASN A 196 34.86 -21.57 31.71
CA ASN A 196 34.47 -20.17 31.49
C ASN A 196 34.41 -19.59 30.07
N THR A 197 33.24 -19.04 29.70
CA THR A 197 33.08 -17.64 29.27
C THR A 197 31.60 -17.23 29.29
N PRO A 198 31.25 -15.93 29.30
CA PRO A 198 30.23 -15.39 30.19
C PRO A 198 28.87 -15.18 29.53
N THR A 199 27.88 -15.11 30.41
CA THR A 199 26.50 -14.64 30.22
C THR A 199 26.41 -13.37 29.36
N PRO A 200 25.61 -13.36 28.27
CA PRO A 200 25.05 -12.13 27.75
C PRO A 200 23.81 -11.74 28.56
N THR A 201 23.88 -10.57 29.16
CA THR A 201 22.78 -9.83 29.80
C THR A 201 21.54 -9.71 28.89
N PRO A 202 20.32 -9.77 29.45
CA PRO A 202 19.09 -9.64 28.69
C PRO A 202 18.84 -8.17 28.31
N LYS A 203 18.54 -7.91 27.03
CA LYS A 203 17.94 -6.64 26.56
C LYS A 203 16.41 -6.77 26.53
N PRO A 204 15.69 -5.63 26.63
CA PRO A 204 14.41 -5.53 27.30
C PRO A 204 13.27 -6.23 26.56
N GLN A 205 12.41 -6.89 27.33
CA GLN A 205 11.10 -7.37 26.91
C GLN A 205 10.28 -6.19 26.35
N GLN A 206 10.15 -6.12 25.03
CA GLN A 206 9.03 -5.42 24.43
C GLN A 206 7.79 -6.23 24.79
N GLN A 207 6.84 -5.55 25.45
CA GLN A 207 5.55 -6.12 25.82
C GLN A 207 4.80 -6.46 24.54
N VAL A 208 4.85 -7.73 24.16
CA VAL A 208 3.93 -8.30 23.19
C VAL A 208 2.55 -8.28 23.85
N GLN A 209 1.72 -7.32 23.47
CA GLN A 209 0.32 -7.30 23.84
C GLN A 209 -0.30 -8.60 23.34
N GLN A 210 -0.74 -9.42 24.29
CA GLN A 210 -1.36 -10.72 24.03
C GLN A 210 -2.68 -10.47 23.29
N LYS A 211 -2.68 -10.61 21.95
CA LYS A 211 -3.92 -10.76 21.17
C LYS A 211 -4.68 -11.97 21.75
N LYS A 212 -5.91 -11.72 22.19
CA LYS A 212 -6.83 -12.77 22.65
C LYS A 212 -6.91 -13.85 21.57
N LYS A 213 -6.55 -15.09 21.92
CA LYS A 213 -6.81 -16.25 21.07
C LYS A 213 -8.32 -16.42 20.99
N VAL A 214 -8.90 -16.09 19.83
CA VAL A 214 -10.27 -16.46 19.48
C VAL A 214 -10.22 -17.88 18.95
N ASP A 215 -11.04 -18.76 19.52
CA ASP A 215 -11.18 -20.16 19.12
C ASP A 215 -11.57 -20.26 17.64
N LYS A 216 -10.65 -20.78 16.81
CA LYS A 216 -10.87 -20.98 15.37
C LYS A 216 -11.18 -22.44 15.07
N LYS A 217 -12.47 -22.79 15.04
CA LYS A 217 -13.02 -23.90 14.23
C LYS A 217 -14.47 -23.59 13.85
N ALA A 218 -14.65 -22.69 12.91
CA ALA A 218 -15.86 -22.62 12.09
C ALA A 218 -15.40 -22.36 10.66
N ARG A 219 -15.64 -23.31 9.75
CA ARG A 219 -15.42 -23.10 8.31
C ARG A 219 -16.31 -21.91 7.91
N VAL A 220 -15.71 -20.78 7.57
CA VAL A 220 -16.43 -19.62 7.02
C VAL A 220 -16.94 -20.06 5.65
N GLY A 221 -18.24 -20.38 5.56
CA GLY A 221 -18.85 -20.77 4.29
C GLY A 221 -18.80 -19.61 3.28
N GLY A 222 -18.79 -19.88 1.98
CA GLY A 222 -18.73 -18.86 0.94
C GLY A 222 -19.82 -17.77 1.02
N ALA A 223 -20.95 -18.05 1.67
CA ALA A 223 -22.01 -17.08 1.96
C ALA A 223 -21.59 -16.01 2.99
N ASP A 224 -20.75 -16.38 3.95
CA ASP A 224 -20.22 -15.48 4.99
C ASP A 224 -19.17 -14.52 4.40
N LEU A 225 -18.35 -15.01 3.45
CA LEU A 225 -17.43 -14.15 2.68
C LEU A 225 -18.15 -13.08 1.86
N ALA A 226 -19.26 -13.43 1.22
CA ALA A 226 -20.06 -12.47 0.46
C ALA A 226 -20.70 -11.42 1.39
N ALA A 227 -21.16 -11.82 2.58
CA ALA A 227 -21.69 -10.91 3.59
C ALA A 227 -20.63 -9.94 4.10
N MET A 228 -19.41 -10.42 4.41
CA MET A 228 -18.28 -9.56 4.81
C MET A 228 -17.93 -8.53 3.73
N LYS A 229 -17.90 -8.94 2.45
CA LYS A 229 -17.65 -8.02 1.33
C LYS A 229 -18.75 -6.98 1.16
N ALA A 230 -20.01 -7.35 1.36
CA ALA A 230 -21.13 -6.42 1.30
C ALA A 230 -21.09 -5.40 2.45
N GLU A 231 -20.73 -5.83 3.66
CA GLU A 231 -20.52 -4.93 4.80
C GLU A 231 -19.39 -3.94 4.53
N TYR A 232 -18.26 -4.40 3.97
CA TYR A 232 -17.15 -3.53 3.58
C TYR A 232 -17.58 -2.45 2.58
N GLN A 233 -18.38 -2.82 1.58
CA GLN A 233 -18.93 -1.87 0.60
C GLN A 233 -19.89 -0.85 1.26
N ARG A 234 -20.71 -1.29 2.23
CA ARG A 234 -21.60 -0.42 2.99
C ARG A 234 -20.82 0.59 3.81
N GLN A 235 -19.79 0.14 4.51
CA GLN A 235 -18.89 1.01 5.29
C GLN A 235 -18.15 2.01 4.40
N MET A 236 -17.71 1.60 3.22
CA MET A 236 -17.10 2.51 2.24
C MET A 236 -18.06 3.61 1.77
N GLN A 237 -19.33 3.28 1.52
CA GLN A 237 -20.34 4.27 1.14
C GLN A 237 -20.66 5.23 2.29
N GLU A 238 -20.77 4.71 3.52
CA GLU A 238 -20.94 5.52 4.72
C GLU A 238 -19.76 6.48 4.91
N MET A 239 -18.52 5.99 4.77
CA MET A 239 -17.31 6.81 4.79
C MET A 239 -17.38 7.94 3.76
N GLN A 240 -17.68 7.62 2.50
CA GLN A 240 -17.77 8.62 1.44
C GLN A 240 -18.85 9.67 1.75
N SER A 241 -19.97 9.26 2.35
CA SER A 241 -21.03 10.18 2.76
C SER A 241 -20.58 11.14 3.86
N LEU A 242 -19.78 10.65 4.83
CA LEU A 242 -19.20 11.48 5.89
C LEU A 242 -18.16 12.46 5.33
N LEU A 243 -17.28 12.00 4.44
CA LEU A 243 -16.30 12.85 3.76
C LEU A 243 -16.97 13.95 2.93
N ASN A 244 -18.05 13.62 2.21
CA ASN A 244 -18.81 14.60 1.42
C ASN A 244 -19.56 15.63 2.27
N ALA A 245 -19.96 15.26 3.48
CA ALA A 245 -20.61 16.17 4.43
C ALA A 245 -19.64 17.19 5.03
N MET A 246 -18.34 16.86 5.14
CA MET A 246 -17.30 17.77 5.60
C MET A 246 -16.92 18.76 4.50
N GLN A 247 -17.62 19.89 4.43
CA GLN A 247 -17.32 20.96 3.48
C GLN A 247 -16.62 22.14 4.19
N PRO A 248 -15.58 22.74 3.58
CA PRO A 248 -15.02 23.97 4.08
C PRO A 248 -16.07 25.09 4.04
N ASP A 249 -15.95 26.07 4.93
CA ASP A 249 -16.80 27.25 4.89
C ASP A 249 -16.54 28.05 3.60
N ALA A 250 -17.61 28.22 2.80
CA ALA A 250 -17.59 28.91 1.53
C ALA A 250 -17.17 30.40 1.65
N ASN A 251 -17.27 30.99 2.84
CA ASN A 251 -16.88 32.38 3.09
C ASN A 251 -15.38 32.57 3.35
N THR A 252 -14.61 31.48 3.52
CA THR A 252 -13.17 31.56 3.78
C THR A 252 -12.37 31.69 2.48
N THR A 253 -11.14 32.19 2.57
CA THR A 253 -10.26 32.31 1.40
C THR A 253 -9.99 30.93 0.78
N PRO A 254 -9.74 30.83 -0.53
CA PRO A 254 -9.41 29.56 -1.18
C PRO A 254 -8.23 28.83 -0.51
N GLN A 255 -7.27 29.58 0.03
CA GLN A 255 -6.11 29.04 0.73
C GLN A 255 -6.51 28.41 2.08
N MET A 256 -7.43 29.03 2.81
CA MET A 256 -8.00 28.45 4.04
C MET A 256 -8.85 27.22 3.75
N GLN A 257 -9.70 27.25 2.71
CA GLN A 257 -10.49 26.09 2.29
C GLN A 257 -9.60 24.90 1.91
N ARG A 258 -8.51 25.16 1.20
CA ARG A 258 -7.48 24.16 0.89
C ARG A 258 -6.87 23.57 2.16
N ASN A 259 -6.51 24.41 3.13
CA ASN A 259 -5.92 23.97 4.39
C ASN A 259 -6.90 23.09 5.18
N PHE A 260 -8.18 23.45 5.20
CA PHE A 260 -9.26 22.61 5.76
C PHE A 260 -9.30 21.24 5.08
N CYS A 261 -9.37 21.19 3.74
CA CYS A 261 -9.42 19.93 2.99
C CYS A 261 -8.18 19.07 3.23
N CYS A 262 -6.99 19.66 3.34
CA CYS A 262 -5.75 18.95 3.64
C CYS A 262 -5.69 18.40 5.07
N ALA A 263 -6.30 19.10 6.03
CA ALA A 263 -6.39 18.67 7.42
C ALA A 263 -7.38 17.51 7.62
N HIS A 264 -8.46 17.47 6.84
CA HIS A 264 -9.53 16.47 6.93
C HIS A 264 -9.30 15.22 6.06
N LYS A 265 -8.07 15.00 5.61
CA LYS A 265 -7.70 13.79 4.88
C LYS A 265 -7.72 12.59 5.82
N VAL A 266 -8.38 11.52 5.40
CA VAL A 266 -8.42 10.25 6.14
C VAL A 266 -7.48 9.27 5.48
N VAL A 267 -6.57 8.70 6.25
CA VAL A 267 -5.64 7.67 5.75
C VAL A 267 -6.33 6.32 5.89
N VAL A 268 -6.56 5.66 4.75
CA VAL A 268 -7.09 4.31 4.71
C VAL A 268 -5.95 3.34 4.44
N THR A 269 -5.86 2.30 5.25
CA THR A 269 -4.87 1.24 5.07
C THR A 269 -5.56 0.07 4.42
N THR A 270 -5.14 -0.27 3.21
CA THR A 270 -5.61 -1.44 2.50
C THR A 270 -4.52 -2.50 2.44
N GLN A 271 -4.90 -3.77 2.48
CA GLN A 271 -3.99 -4.88 2.32
C GLN A 271 -4.39 -5.71 1.12
N ARG A 272 -3.48 -5.85 0.15
CA ARG A 272 -3.70 -6.63 -1.06
C ARG A 272 -2.76 -7.82 -1.13
N LEU A 273 -3.27 -8.95 -1.59
CA LEU A 273 -2.46 -10.11 -1.92
C LEU A 273 -1.89 -9.93 -3.33
N VAL A 274 -0.57 -9.74 -3.43
CA VAL A 274 0.10 -9.63 -4.73
C VAL A 274 0.83 -10.93 -5.02
N ARG A 275 0.68 -11.45 -6.25
CA ARG A 275 1.44 -12.59 -6.75
C ARG A 275 2.59 -12.08 -7.61
N ARG A 276 3.82 -12.41 -7.25
CA ARG A 276 4.99 -12.11 -8.09
C ARG A 276 5.75 -13.38 -8.46
N PRO A 277 6.28 -13.47 -9.70
CA PRO A 277 7.18 -14.54 -10.07
C PRO A 277 8.40 -14.46 -9.16
N THR A 278 8.72 -15.57 -8.50
CA THR A 278 9.87 -15.66 -7.59
C THR A 278 11.01 -16.39 -8.26
N THR A 279 10.67 -17.50 -8.91
CA THR A 279 11.67 -18.42 -9.46
C THR A 279 11.13 -19.04 -10.73
N TRP A 280 11.96 -19.12 -11.74
CA TRP A 280 11.69 -19.84 -12.98
C TRP A 280 12.35 -21.20 -12.93
N ILE A 281 11.57 -22.26 -13.15
CA ILE A 281 12.06 -23.63 -13.22
C ILE A 281 12.26 -23.98 -14.68
N CYS A 282 13.50 -24.33 -15.03
CA CYS A 282 13.84 -24.75 -16.37
C CYS A 282 13.28 -26.13 -16.70
N ASN A 283 12.66 -26.31 -17.88
CA ASN A 283 12.22 -27.62 -18.35
C ASN A 283 13.38 -28.56 -18.75
N TYR A 284 14.55 -28.02 -19.07
CA TYR A 284 15.71 -28.80 -19.53
C TYR A 284 16.56 -29.35 -18.38
N CYS A 285 16.93 -28.50 -17.41
CA CYS A 285 17.81 -28.90 -16.30
C CYS A 285 17.10 -29.06 -14.95
N GLY A 286 15.83 -28.64 -14.83
CA GLY A 286 15.10 -28.65 -13.56
C GLY A 286 15.61 -27.63 -12.53
N CYS A 287 16.64 -26.84 -12.86
CA CYS A 287 17.19 -25.84 -11.95
C CYS A 287 16.29 -24.61 -11.83
N GLU A 288 16.41 -23.97 -10.66
CA GLU A 288 15.72 -22.74 -10.28
C GLU A 288 16.56 -21.51 -10.66
N HIS A 289 15.99 -20.59 -11.45
CA HIS A 289 16.62 -19.36 -11.92
C HIS A 289 15.78 -18.12 -11.57
N ASN A 290 16.38 -16.93 -11.53
CA ASN A 290 15.62 -15.69 -11.34
C ASN A 290 14.97 -15.21 -12.64
N GLN A 291 15.57 -15.53 -13.79
CA GLN A 291 15.04 -15.19 -15.11
C GLN A 291 15.40 -16.26 -16.15
N PRO A 292 14.59 -16.45 -17.22
CA PRO A 292 14.82 -17.50 -18.21
C PRO A 292 16.17 -17.40 -18.94
N SER A 293 16.69 -16.19 -19.10
CA SER A 293 17.99 -15.90 -19.75
C SER A 293 19.22 -16.36 -18.97
N GLU A 294 19.08 -16.73 -17.70
CA GLU A 294 20.17 -17.32 -16.91
C GLU A 294 20.36 -18.81 -17.18
N CYS A 295 19.47 -19.41 -17.99
CA CYS A 295 19.55 -20.82 -18.35
C CYS A 295 20.45 -21.03 -19.58
N THR A 296 21.11 -22.20 -19.63
CA THR A 296 21.91 -22.64 -20.77
C THR A 296 21.06 -22.93 -22.01
N ARG A 297 19.78 -23.28 -21.84
CA ARG A 297 18.84 -23.63 -22.92
C ARG A 297 17.46 -22.99 -22.71
N PRO A 298 17.34 -21.66 -22.79
CA PRO A 298 16.08 -20.95 -22.59
C PRO A 298 15.03 -21.30 -23.66
N GLU A 299 15.45 -21.76 -24.83
CA GLU A 299 14.56 -22.11 -25.95
C GLU A 299 13.62 -23.28 -25.65
N LEU A 300 13.94 -24.13 -24.66
CA LEU A 300 13.10 -25.24 -24.22
C LEU A 300 12.03 -24.82 -23.19
N GLY A 301 12.03 -23.53 -22.81
CA GLY A 301 11.04 -22.95 -21.91
C GLY A 301 11.17 -23.41 -20.46
N GLY A 302 10.20 -23.00 -19.65
CA GLY A 302 10.16 -23.29 -18.22
C GLY A 302 8.92 -22.70 -17.55
N VAL A 303 8.71 -23.08 -16.29
CA VAL A 303 7.52 -22.72 -15.51
C VAL A 303 7.88 -21.74 -14.40
N TRP A 304 7.11 -20.66 -14.27
CA TRP A 304 7.27 -19.72 -13.16
C TRP A 304 6.59 -20.23 -11.89
N LYS A 305 7.36 -20.32 -10.80
CA LYS A 305 6.84 -20.35 -9.43
C LYS A 305 6.50 -18.93 -8.98
N TYR A 306 5.31 -18.77 -8.42
CA TYR A 306 4.81 -17.51 -7.90
C TYR A 306 4.65 -17.60 -6.39
N ASN A 307 5.24 -16.66 -5.67
CA ASN A 307 4.92 -16.46 -4.26
C ASN A 307 3.90 -15.33 -4.14
N SER A 308 2.94 -15.53 -3.24
CA SER A 308 2.03 -14.48 -2.80
C SER A 308 2.61 -13.81 -1.56
N TYR A 309 2.56 -12.49 -1.52
CA TYR A 309 2.88 -11.73 -0.33
C TYR A 309 1.79 -10.66 -0.11
N THR A 310 1.60 -10.28 1.15
CA THR A 310 0.66 -9.22 1.51
C THR A 310 1.38 -7.88 1.38
N GLU A 311 0.84 -6.99 0.55
CA GLU A 311 1.31 -5.62 0.44
C GLU A 311 0.31 -4.70 1.14
N THR A 312 0.79 -3.94 2.13
CA THR A 312 -0.01 -2.91 2.81
C THR A 312 0.15 -1.60 2.07
N VAL A 313 -0.94 -1.11 1.46
CA VAL A 313 -1.00 0.16 0.75
C VAL A 313 -1.74 1.16 1.63
N ARG A 314 -1.12 2.31 1.88
CA ARG A 314 -1.78 3.43 2.55
C ARG A 314 -2.29 4.38 1.47
N THR A 315 -3.60 4.47 1.31
CA THR A 315 -4.24 5.47 0.46
C THR A 315 -4.73 6.62 1.31
N ILE A 316 -4.70 7.82 0.72
CA ILE A 316 -5.28 9.00 1.35
C ILE A 316 -6.62 9.19 0.64
N GLU A 317 -7.71 8.90 1.35
CA GLU A 317 -9.03 9.19 0.83
C GLU A 317 -9.32 10.66 1.05
N THR A 318 -9.67 11.33 -0.05
CA THR A 318 -10.19 12.67 -0.05
C THR A 318 -11.64 12.63 -0.52
N ARG A 319 -12.36 13.73 -0.34
CA ARG A 319 -13.56 13.98 -1.12
C ARG A 319 -13.33 13.69 -2.61
#